data_AF-A0A713VWZ8-F1
#
_entry.id   AF-A0A713VWZ8-F1
#
_cell.length_a   1.000
_cell.length_b   1.000
_cell.length_c   1.000
_cell.angle_alpha   90.00
_cell.angle_beta   90.00
_cell.angle_gamma   90.00
#
_symmetry.space_group_name_H-M   'P 1'
#
loop_
_entity.id
_entity.type
_entity.pdbx_description
1 polymer ?
#
loop_
_entity_poly.entity_id
_entity_poly.type
_entity_poly.pdbx_seq_one_letter_code
_entity_poly.pdbx_strand_id
1 'polypeptide(L)'
;LLLLWLAIAKKFEPLLLLPIGFGGLLSNIPEAGLALTALESLLAHHDAGQLAVIAAKLHCAPDVHAIKEALALALPSVQSQMENLAVDMGYTPGVLALFYKVAIGSGIAPLVIFMGVG
;
A
#
# COMPACT_ATOMS: atom_id res chain seq x y z
N LEU A 1 -6.55 10.10 -14.61
CA LEU A 1 -6.60 10.35 -16.08
C LEU A 1 -5.74 11.54 -16.53
N LEU A 2 -5.71 12.65 -15.79
CA LEU A 2 -4.88 13.82 -16.12
C LEU A 2 -3.40 13.49 -16.41
N LEU A 3 -2.78 12.66 -15.56
CA LEU A 3 -1.37 12.27 -15.70
C LEU A 3 -1.09 11.51 -17.01
N LEU A 4 -2.02 10.65 -17.44
CA LEU A 4 -1.89 9.94 -18.72
C LEU A 4 -1.98 10.90 -19.90
N TRP A 5 -2.89 11.87 -19.85
CA TRP A 5 -2.99 12.90 -20.90
C TRP A 5 -1.70 13.73 -20.99
N LEU A 6 -1.11 14.13 -19.84
CA LEU A 6 0.17 14.84 -19.82
C LEU A 6 1.31 14.01 -20.42
N ALA A 7 1.43 12.75 -20.02
CA ALA A 7 2.50 11.87 -20.49
C ALA A 7 2.35 11.52 -21.99
N ILE A 8 1.12 11.32 -22.48
CA ILE A 8 0.88 10.87 -23.86
C ILE A 8 0.73 12.05 -24.82
N ALA A 9 -0.20 12.97 -24.56
CA ALA A 9 -0.53 14.05 -25.48
C ALA A 9 0.48 15.21 -25.41
N LYS A 10 1.02 15.49 -24.22
CA LYS A 10 2.01 16.56 -24.01
C LYS A 10 3.45 16.06 -23.92
N LYS A 11 3.67 14.74 -23.92
CA LYS A 11 5.01 14.12 -23.81
C LYS A 11 5.80 14.65 -22.61
N PHE A 12 5.12 14.97 -21.51
CA PHE A 12 5.78 15.40 -20.28
C PHE A 12 6.31 14.16 -19.54
N GLU A 13 7.63 14.07 -19.41
CA GLU A 13 8.36 12.94 -18.79
C GLU A 13 7.73 11.55 -19.04
N PRO A 14 7.50 11.16 -20.30
CA PRO A 14 6.62 10.03 -20.62
C PRO A 14 7.14 8.69 -20.10
N LEU A 15 8.45 8.54 -19.93
CA LEU A 15 9.07 7.30 -19.45
C LEU A 15 8.74 6.99 -17.99
N LEU A 16 8.58 8.03 -17.15
CA LEU A 16 8.27 7.88 -15.72
C LEU A 16 6.80 8.19 -15.44
N LEU A 17 6.27 9.26 -16.03
CA LEU A 17 4.93 9.75 -15.72
C LEU A 17 3.82 8.81 -16.23
N LEU A 18 4.04 8.12 -17.35
CA LEU A 18 3.06 7.16 -17.87
C LEU A 18 2.87 5.98 -16.90
N PRO A 19 3.94 5.25 -16.48
CA PRO A 19 3.82 4.24 -15.43
C PRO A 19 3.20 4.75 -14.12
N ILE A 20 3.57 5.96 -13.68
CA ILE A 20 2.98 6.57 -12.46
C ILE A 20 1.47 6.79 -12.63
N GLY A 21 1.06 7.37 -13.76
CA GLY A 21 -0.35 7.62 -14.07
C GLY A 21 -1.17 6.33 -14.19
N PHE A 22 -0.57 5.28 -14.73
CA PHE A 22 -1.22 3.98 -14.86
C PHE A 22 -1.29 3.23 -13.51
N GLY A 23 -0.22 3.28 -12.72
CA GLY A 23 -0.23 2.81 -11.32
C GLY A 23 -1.33 3.50 -10.52
N GLY A 24 -1.48 4.82 -10.68
CA GLY A 24 -2.58 5.56 -10.07
C GLY A 24 -3.98 5.10 -10.51
N LEU A 25 -4.18 4.62 -11.73
CA LEU A 25 -5.44 4.00 -12.13
C LEU A 25 -5.66 2.68 -11.40
N LEU A 26 -4.67 1.78 -11.45
CA LEU A 26 -4.75 0.44 -10.85
C LEU A 26 -4.97 0.51 -9.32
N SER A 27 -4.30 1.43 -8.63
CA SER A 27 -4.43 1.63 -7.18
C SER A 27 -5.83 2.07 -6.74
N ASN A 28 -6.63 2.64 -7.66
CA ASN A 28 -7.96 3.20 -7.36
C ASN A 28 -9.09 2.39 -8.01
N ILE A 29 -8.83 1.18 -8.53
CA ILE A 29 -9.92 0.28 -8.94
C ILE A 29 -10.67 -0.15 -7.67
N PRO A 30 -11.99 0.12 -7.57
CA PRO A 30 -12.76 -0.19 -6.38
C PRO A 30 -12.71 -1.70 -6.11
N GLU A 31 -12.57 -2.06 -4.83
CA GLU A 31 -12.58 -3.44 -4.33
C GLU A 31 -11.46 -4.37 -4.87
N ALA A 32 -10.56 -3.87 -5.73
CA ALA A 32 -9.49 -4.68 -6.30
C ALA A 32 -8.27 -4.87 -5.36
N GLY A 33 -8.09 -3.97 -4.38
CA GLY A 33 -7.03 -4.06 -3.38
C GLY A 33 -5.59 -4.02 -3.92
N LEU A 34 -5.38 -3.64 -5.19
CA LEU A 34 -4.09 -3.81 -5.89
C LEU A 34 -2.93 -3.07 -5.25
N ALA A 35 -3.19 -1.93 -4.60
CA ALA A 35 -2.19 -1.11 -3.93
C ALA A 35 -2.28 -1.15 -2.40
N LEU A 36 -3.09 -2.05 -1.85
CA LEU A 36 -3.26 -2.19 -0.41
C LEU A 36 -2.39 -3.33 0.11
N THR A 37 -1.75 -3.12 1.25
CA THR A 37 -1.21 -4.22 2.05
C THR A 37 -2.34 -5.15 2.53
N ALA A 38 -2.00 -6.36 2.99
CA ALA A 38 -3.00 -7.28 3.55
C ALA A 38 -3.79 -6.64 4.71
N LEU A 39 -3.09 -5.89 5.58
CA LEU A 39 -3.71 -5.22 6.72
C LEU A 39 -4.59 -4.03 6.31
N GLU A 40 -4.16 -3.22 5.34
CA GLU A 40 -5.01 -2.15 4.80
C GLU A 40 -6.24 -2.70 4.08
N SER A 41 -6.10 -3.83 3.39
CA SER A 41 -7.23 -4.53 2.78
C SER A 41 -8.22 -5.00 3.85
N LEU A 42 -7.75 -5.61 4.95
CA LEU A 42 -8.59 -5.95 6.10
C LEU A 42 -9.33 -4.74 6.65
N LEU A 43 -8.62 -3.62 6.86
CA LEU A 43 -9.22 -2.36 7.33
C LEU A 43 -10.28 -1.82 6.37
N ALA A 44 -10.11 -2.01 5.06
CA ALA A 44 -11.07 -1.59 4.04
C ALA A 44 -12.32 -2.48 3.97
N HIS A 45 -12.26 -3.74 4.41
CA HIS A 45 -13.41 -4.66 4.43
C HIS A 45 -14.38 -4.43 5.60
N HIS A 46 -13.96 -3.72 6.65
CA HIS A 46 -14.80 -3.33 7.80
C HIS A 46 -15.48 -4.50 8.54
N ASP A 47 -14.87 -5.69 8.59
CA ASP A 47 -15.38 -6.80 9.40
C ASP A 47 -15.18 -6.52 10.90
N ALA A 48 -16.28 -6.44 11.65
CA ALA A 48 -16.25 -6.08 13.07
C ALA A 48 -15.46 -7.07 13.94
N GLY A 49 -15.48 -8.37 13.60
CA GLY A 49 -14.75 -9.40 14.32
C GLY A 49 -13.25 -9.27 14.11
N GLN A 50 -12.82 -9.07 12.86
CA GLN A 50 -11.41 -8.90 12.51
C GLN A 50 -10.84 -7.59 13.07
N LEU A 51 -11.58 -6.48 12.99
CA LEU A 51 -11.17 -5.21 13.59
C LEU A 51 -11.00 -5.31 15.10
N ALA A 52 -11.88 -6.04 15.81
CA ALA A 52 -11.74 -6.27 17.23
C ALA A 52 -10.46 -7.06 17.57
N VAL A 53 -10.09 -8.04 16.74
CA VAL A 53 -8.84 -8.81 16.92
C VAL A 53 -7.61 -7.93 16.75
N ILE A 54 -7.57 -7.09 15.70
CA ILE A 54 -6.46 -6.16 15.47
C ILE A 54 -6.37 -5.13 16.60
N ALA A 55 -7.49 -4.53 16.99
CA ALA A 55 -7.53 -3.54 18.06
C ALA A 55 -7.11 -4.11 19.42
N ALA A 56 -7.49 -5.36 19.73
CA ALA A 56 -7.04 -6.05 20.93
C ALA A 56 -5.52 -6.26 20.96
N LYS A 57 -4.89 -6.53 19.80
CA LYS A 57 -3.43 -6.67 19.69
C LYS A 57 -2.69 -5.34 19.76
N LEU A 58 -3.30 -4.26 19.25
CA LEU A 58 -2.73 -2.92 19.28
C LEU A 58 -3.11 -2.13 20.54
N HIS A 59 -3.92 -2.70 21.42
CA HIS A 59 -4.43 -2.05 22.63
C HIS A 59 -5.14 -0.72 22.36
N CYS A 60 -5.93 -0.66 21.28
CA CYS A 60 -6.67 0.53 20.86
C CYS A 60 -8.17 0.25 20.70
N ALA A 61 -8.94 1.28 20.32
CA ALA A 61 -10.36 1.11 19.99
C ALA A 61 -10.54 0.34 18.67
N PRO A 62 -11.60 -0.48 18.53
CA PRO A 62 -11.91 -1.22 17.29
C PRO A 62 -12.51 -0.31 16.22
N ASP A 63 -11.76 0.70 15.84
CA ASP A 63 -12.09 1.69 14.83
C ASP A 63 -10.94 1.83 13.82
N VAL A 64 -11.27 2.05 12.54
CA VAL A 64 -10.29 2.10 11.46
C VAL A 64 -9.32 3.26 11.65
N HIS A 65 -9.79 4.43 12.11
CA HIS A 65 -8.91 5.58 12.34
C HIS A 65 -8.00 5.33 13.56
N ALA A 66 -8.57 4.86 14.67
CA ALA A 66 -7.80 4.54 15.88
C ALA A 66 -6.73 3.46 15.63
N ILE A 67 -7.04 2.43 14.84
CA ILE A 67 -6.08 1.39 14.46
C ILE A 67 -4.95 1.99 13.61
N LYS A 68 -5.25 2.84 12.63
CA LYS A 68 -4.22 3.48 11.79
C LYS A 68 -3.28 4.37 12.61
N GLU A 69 -3.81 5.15 13.55
CA GLU A 69 -2.99 5.97 14.45
C GLU A 69 -2.10 5.12 15.36
N ALA A 70 -2.68 4.08 15.98
CA ALA A 70 -1.92 3.15 16.82
C ALA A 70 -0.80 2.47 16.02
N LEU A 71 -1.08 2.10 14.77
CA LEU A 71 -0.11 1.46 13.90
C LEU A 71 1.02 2.39 13.45
N ALA A 72 0.72 3.66 13.20
CA ALA A 72 1.72 4.67 12.86
C ALA A 72 2.72 4.93 14.01
N LEU A 73 2.28 4.77 15.26
CA LEU A 73 3.11 4.90 16.46
C LEU A 73 3.79 3.58 16.87
N ALA A 74 3.36 2.46 16.32
CA ALA A 74 3.88 1.14 16.65
C ALA A 74 5.28 0.90 16.05
N LEU A 75 6.05 0.02 16.70
CA LEU A 75 7.34 -0.43 16.18
C LEU A 75 7.16 -1.17 14.84
N PRO A 76 8.14 -1.09 13.91
CA PRO A 76 8.06 -1.82 12.64
C PRO A 76 7.87 -3.34 12.78
N SER A 77 8.41 -3.93 13.86
CA SER A 77 8.19 -5.34 14.18
C SER A 77 6.73 -5.65 14.51
N VAL A 78 6.05 -4.75 15.23
CA VAL A 78 4.61 -4.86 15.56
C VAL A 78 3.77 -4.68 14.29
N GLN A 79 4.11 -3.72 13.43
CA GLN A 79 3.44 -3.53 12.14
C GLN A 79 3.52 -4.81 11.27
N SER A 80 4.72 -5.40 11.17
CA SER A 80 4.92 -6.67 10.43
C SER A 80 4.11 -7.83 11.02
N GLN A 81 4.00 -7.92 12.35
CA GLN A 81 3.16 -8.92 13.01
C GLN A 81 1.67 -8.72 12.67
N MET A 82 1.20 -7.48 12.59
CA MET A 82 -0.19 -7.18 12.20
C MET A 82 -0.43 -7.49 10.71
N GLU A 83 0.55 -7.24 9.84
CA GLU A 83 0.49 -7.68 8.44
C GLU A 83 0.35 -9.20 8.33
N ASN A 84 1.17 -9.96 9.07
CA ASN A 84 1.10 -11.43 9.06
C ASN A 84 -0.25 -11.94 9.59
N LEU A 85 -0.78 -11.32 10.64
CA LEU A 85 -2.08 -11.66 11.18
C LEU A 85 -3.22 -11.41 10.16
N ALA A 86 -3.13 -10.34 9.37
CA ALA A 86 -4.08 -10.10 8.29
C ALA A 86 -3.97 -11.16 7.18
N VAL A 87 -2.77 -11.65 6.89
CA VAL A 87 -2.55 -12.77 5.95
C VAL A 87 -3.17 -14.06 6.47
N ASP A 88 -3.02 -14.35 7.76
CA ASP A 88 -3.65 -15.52 8.41
C ASP A 88 -5.19 -15.47 8.35
N MET A 89 -5.77 -14.27 8.25
CA MET A 89 -7.21 -14.05 8.06
C MET A 89 -7.66 -14.16 6.59
N GLY A 90 -6.75 -14.50 5.67
CA GLY A 90 -7.04 -14.72 4.25
C GLY A 90 -6.82 -13.51 3.35
N TYR A 91 -6.34 -12.38 3.87
CA TYR A 91 -6.03 -11.21 3.03
C TYR A 91 -4.66 -11.35 2.38
N THR A 92 -4.59 -11.11 1.08
CA THR A 92 -3.31 -11.11 0.35
C THR A 92 -2.90 -9.67 0.04
N PRO A 93 -1.61 -9.31 0.16
CA PRO A 93 -1.14 -8.01 -0.30
C PRO A 93 -1.36 -7.83 -1.80
N GLY A 94 -1.81 -6.65 -2.19
CA GLY A 94 -1.93 -6.28 -3.60
C GLY A 94 -0.58 -6.23 -4.31
N VAL A 95 -0.58 -6.49 -5.62
CA VAL A 95 0.65 -6.54 -6.43
C VAL A 95 1.43 -5.22 -6.39
N LEU A 96 0.75 -4.07 -6.40
CA LEU A 96 1.41 -2.77 -6.33
C LEU A 96 1.97 -2.50 -4.92
N ALA A 97 1.35 -3.03 -3.86
CA ALA A 97 1.91 -2.98 -2.51
C ALA A 97 3.19 -3.82 -2.42
N LEU A 98 3.24 -4.99 -3.06
CA LEU A 98 4.45 -5.80 -3.17
C LEU A 98 5.56 -5.08 -3.94
N PHE A 99 5.24 -4.46 -5.09
CA PHE A 99 6.20 -3.64 -5.82
C PHE A 99 6.72 -2.48 -4.98
N TYR A 100 5.84 -1.78 -4.27
CA TYR A 100 6.28 -0.72 -3.37
C TYR A 100 7.24 -1.26 -2.31
N LYS A 101 6.86 -2.31 -1.56
CA LYS A 101 7.66 -2.89 -0.48
C LYS A 101 9.04 -3.36 -0.94
N VAL A 102 9.11 -4.04 -2.08
CA VAL A 102 10.35 -4.64 -2.59
C VAL A 102 11.22 -3.63 -3.34
N ALA A 103 10.65 -2.79 -4.18
CA ALA A 103 11.41 -1.93 -5.08
C ALA A 103 11.68 -0.55 -4.46
N ILE A 104 10.65 0.14 -3.96
CA ILE A 104 10.77 1.54 -3.50
C ILE A 104 11.04 1.62 -1.99
N GLY A 105 10.26 0.91 -1.18
CA GLY A 105 10.38 0.91 0.29
C GLY A 105 11.70 0.35 0.80
N SER A 106 12.35 -0.53 0.03
CA SER A 106 13.72 -1.00 0.30
C SER A 106 14.81 0.01 -0.10
N GLY A 107 14.47 1.02 -0.90
CA GLY A 107 15.41 1.98 -1.48
C GLY A 107 16.11 1.50 -2.76
N ILE A 108 15.88 0.28 -3.23
CA ILE A 108 16.64 -0.30 -4.36
C ILE A 108 16.33 0.40 -5.69
N ALA A 109 15.06 0.53 -6.06
CA ALA A 109 14.69 1.03 -7.38
C ALA A 109 15.15 2.47 -7.65
N PRO A 110 15.00 3.45 -6.73
CA PRO A 110 15.55 4.78 -6.94
C PRO A 110 17.06 4.73 -7.21
N LEU A 111 17.83 3.97 -6.42
CA LEU A 111 19.28 3.89 -6.59
C LEU A 111 19.68 3.27 -7.94
N VAL A 112 18.99 2.21 -8.37
CA VAL A 112 19.25 1.58 -9.68
C VAL A 112 18.89 2.52 -10.84
N ILE A 113 17.80 3.29 -10.72
CA ILE A 113 17.44 4.31 -11.71
C ILE A 113 18.52 5.39 -11.77
N PHE A 114 18.96 5.92 -10.62
CA PHE A 114 20.01 6.93 -10.56
C PHE A 114 21.35 6.43 -11.12
N MET A 115 21.70 5.17 -10.87
CA MET A 115 22.88 4.53 -11.47
C MET A 115 22.81 4.49 -13.00
N GLY A 116 21.61 4.40 -13.59
CA GLY A 116 21.43 4.43 -15.05
C GLY A 116 21.41 5.83 -15.68
N VAL A 117 21.35 6.90 -14.86
CA VAL A 117 21.33 8.30 -15.32
C VAL A 117 22.72 8.94 -15.30
N GLY A 118 23.58 8.55 -14.36
CA GLY A 118 24.97 9.03 -14.24
C GLY A 118 25.92 8.37 -15.22
#